data_AF-A0A7W9ZLS6-F1
#
_entry.id   AF-A0A7W9ZLS6-F1
#
_cell.length_a   1.000
_cell.length_b   1.000
_cell.length_c   1.000
_cell.angle_alpha   90.00
_cell.angle_beta   90.00
_cell.angle_gamma   90.00
#
_symmetry.space_group_name_H-M   'P 1'
#
loop_
_entity.id
_entity.type
_entity.pdbx_description
1 polymer ?
#
loop_
_entity_poly.entity_id
_entity_poly.type
_entity_poly.pdbx_seq_one_letter_code
_entity_poly.pdbx_strand_id
1 'polypeptide(L)'
;MNLSKDNLEAGLKSISNLIDIFSKFEDEFDEIAHKGFFLVYELYAYYKLIYKTNIERLESALTPTITNTLAPINEKINHCIDLVNSDEKNLKISNDLKFNQE
;
A
#
# COMPACT_ATOMS: atom_id res chain seq x y z
N MET A 1 -15.57 -0.03 -13.06
CA MET A 1 -14.70 -0.90 -13.88
C MET A 1 -14.84 -2.32 -13.37
N ASN A 2 -15.02 -3.30 -14.26
CA ASN A 2 -15.11 -4.72 -13.90
C ASN A 2 -13.80 -5.41 -14.25
N LEU A 3 -13.19 -6.10 -13.29
CA LEU A 3 -11.97 -6.88 -13.46
C LEU A 3 -12.20 -8.33 -13.04
N SER A 4 -11.42 -9.25 -13.61
CA SER A 4 -11.32 -10.63 -13.12
C SER A 4 -10.54 -10.68 -11.81
N LYS A 5 -10.74 -11.74 -11.01
CA LYS A 5 -10.00 -11.97 -9.77
C LYS A 5 -8.48 -11.95 -10.00
N ASP A 6 -8.01 -12.67 -11.02
CA ASP A 6 -6.58 -12.74 -11.33
C ASP A 6 -5.96 -11.37 -11.61
N ASN A 7 -6.69 -10.49 -12.29
CA ASN A 7 -6.22 -9.11 -12.56
C ASN A 7 -6.22 -8.25 -11.29
N LEU A 8 -7.14 -8.51 -10.36
CA LEU A 8 -7.22 -7.83 -9.07
C LEU A 8 -6.05 -8.22 -8.15
N GLU A 9 -5.77 -9.52 -8.08
CA GLU A 9 -4.66 -10.06 -7.30
C GLU A 9 -3.31 -9.65 -7.91
N ALA A 10 -3.18 -9.66 -9.23
CA ALA A 10 -1.99 -9.21 -9.93
C ALA A 10 -1.69 -7.72 -9.65
N GLY A 11 -2.71 -6.85 -9.64
CA GLY A 11 -2.52 -5.45 -9.31
C GLY A 11 -2.15 -5.22 -7.84
N LEU A 12 -2.81 -5.92 -6.89
CA LEU A 12 -2.41 -5.86 -5.47
C LEU A 12 -0.96 -6.30 -5.29
N LYS A 13 -0.57 -7.42 -5.91
CA LYS A 13 0.81 -7.92 -5.84
C LYS A 13 1.81 -6.92 -6.41
N SER A 14 1.49 -6.29 -7.53
CA SER A 14 2.35 -5.29 -8.17
C SER A 14 2.55 -4.06 -7.28
N ILE A 15 1.47 -3.55 -6.69
CA ILE A 15 1.53 -2.42 -5.75
C ILE A 15 2.32 -2.81 -4.49
N SER A 16 2.08 -4.00 -3.94
CA SER A 16 2.84 -4.51 -2.78
C SER A 16 4.34 -4.57 -3.07
N ASN A 17 4.73 -5.04 -4.26
CA ASN A 17 6.14 -5.07 -4.66
C ASN A 17 6.74 -3.67 -4.80
N LEU A 18 5.98 -2.69 -5.32
CA LEU A 18 6.45 -1.30 -5.39
C LEU A 18 6.71 -0.73 -3.99
N ILE A 19 5.82 -0.98 -3.03
CA ILE A 19 6.00 -0.57 -1.63
C ILE A 19 7.25 -1.24 -1.02
N ASP A 20 7.46 -2.54 -1.29
CA ASP A 20 8.67 -3.25 -0.83
C ASP A 20 9.96 -2.63 -1.37
N ILE A 21 9.97 -2.15 -2.63
CA ILE A 21 11.13 -1.48 -3.22
C ILE A 21 11.45 -0.20 -2.45
N PHE A 22 10.44 0.61 -2.13
CA PHE A 22 10.63 1.82 -1.33
C PHE A 22 11.04 1.54 0.12
N SER A 23 10.87 0.32 0.63
CA SER A 23 11.33 -0.07 1.97
C SER A 23 12.77 -0.57 2.00
N LYS A 24 13.43 -0.69 0.84
CA LYS A 24 14.79 -1.22 0.67
C LYS A 24 15.77 -0.17 0.16
N PHE A 25 15.53 1.09 0.48
CA PHE A 25 16.49 2.15 0.17
C PHE A 25 17.79 1.93 0.96
N GLU A 26 18.92 2.26 0.35
CA GLU A 26 20.25 2.15 0.98
C GLU A 26 20.80 3.52 1.42
N ASP A 27 20.31 4.59 0.79
CA ASP A 27 20.70 5.99 1.02
C ASP A 27 19.54 6.82 1.57
N GLU A 28 19.75 8.12 1.75
CA GLU A 28 18.73 9.04 2.27
C GLU A 28 17.43 9.02 1.44
N PHE A 29 16.30 8.99 2.14
CA PHE A 29 14.98 9.07 1.54
C PHE A 29 14.66 10.53 1.17
N ASP A 30 15.11 10.92 -0.02
CA ASP A 30 15.06 12.30 -0.51
C ASP A 30 13.69 12.73 -1.07
N GLU A 31 13.62 13.94 -1.62
CA GLU A 31 12.39 14.49 -2.19
C GLU A 31 11.83 13.66 -3.37
N ILE A 32 12.70 13.03 -4.16
CA ILE A 32 12.30 12.22 -5.31
C ILE A 32 11.70 10.89 -4.80
N ALA A 33 12.38 10.23 -3.86
CA ALA A 33 11.88 9.03 -3.21
C ALA A 33 10.55 9.30 -2.50
N HIS A 34 10.43 10.43 -1.81
CA HIS A 34 9.20 10.85 -1.13
C HIS A 34 8.03 11.03 -2.10
N LYS A 35 8.22 11.75 -3.21
CA LYS A 35 7.19 11.88 -4.24
C LYS A 35 6.82 10.54 -4.87
N GLY A 36 7.82 9.70 -5.15
CA GLY A 36 7.62 8.36 -5.71
C GLY A 36 6.77 7.47 -4.80
N PHE A 37 7.12 7.40 -3.52
CA PHE A 37 6.35 6.63 -2.53
C PHE A 37 4.93 7.16 -2.38
N PHE A 38 4.76 8.48 -2.34
CA PHE A 38 3.43 9.09 -2.23
C PHE A 38 2.51 8.71 -3.40
N LEU A 39 3.04 8.71 -4.63
CA LEU A 39 2.27 8.25 -5.81
C LEU A 39 1.87 6.78 -5.72
N VAL A 40 2.76 5.91 -5.22
CA VAL A 40 2.44 4.48 -5.00
C VAL A 40 1.38 4.33 -3.90
N TYR A 41 1.47 5.11 -2.84
CA TYR A 41 0.47 5.14 -1.76
C TYR A 41 -0.90 5.59 -2.26
N GLU A 42 -0.97 6.67 -3.05
CA GLU A 42 -2.23 7.13 -3.65
C GLU A 42 -2.82 6.09 -4.60
N LEU A 43 -1.97 5.47 -5.43
CA LEU A 43 -2.39 4.38 -6.30
C LEU A 43 -2.97 3.21 -5.49
N TYR A 44 -2.34 2.84 -4.37
CA TYR A 44 -2.85 1.82 -3.47
C TYR A 44 -4.22 2.21 -2.88
N ALA A 45 -4.38 3.44 -2.43
CA ALA A 45 -5.63 3.92 -1.85
C ALA A 45 -6.81 3.79 -2.84
N TYR A 46 -6.61 4.17 -4.10
CA TYR A 46 -7.62 3.99 -5.14
C TYR A 46 -7.81 2.52 -5.53
N TYR A 47 -6.72 1.75 -5.63
CA TYR A 47 -6.79 0.34 -6.00
C TYR A 47 -7.51 -0.49 -4.94
N LYS A 48 -7.35 -0.17 -3.66
CA LYS A 48 -8.09 -0.76 -2.54
C LYS A 48 -9.62 -0.66 -2.73
N LEU A 49 -10.11 0.49 -3.21
CA LEU A 49 -11.53 0.69 -3.51
C LEU A 49 -11.97 -0.17 -4.70
N ILE A 50 -11.17 -0.19 -5.78
CA ILE A 50 -11.43 -1.01 -6.97
C ILE A 50 -11.48 -2.50 -6.60
N TYR A 51 -10.53 -2.94 -5.78
CA TYR A 51 -10.42 -4.32 -5.29
C TYR A 51 -11.66 -4.72 -4.49
N LYS A 52 -12.00 -3.93 -3.48
CA LYS A 52 -13.17 -4.18 -2.62
C LYS A 52 -14.44 -4.34 -3.44
N THR A 53 -14.78 -3.36 -4.28
CA THR A 53 -16.01 -3.39 -5.09
C THR A 53 -16.07 -4.59 -6.04
N ASN A 54 -14.92 -5.00 -6.62
CA ASN A 54 -14.93 -6.14 -7.52
C ASN A 54 -15.01 -7.49 -6.80
N ILE A 55 -14.34 -7.65 -5.66
CA ILE A 55 -14.35 -8.91 -4.89
C ILE A 55 -15.72 -9.14 -4.23
N GLU A 56 -16.35 -8.08 -3.70
CA GLU A 56 -17.74 -8.15 -3.21
C GLU A 56 -18.69 -8.63 -4.32
N ARG A 57 -18.52 -8.12 -5.54
CA ARG A 57 -19.33 -8.53 -6.71
C ARG A 57 -19.03 -9.95 -7.16
N LEU A 58 -17.76 -10.36 -7.22
CA LEU A 58 -17.32 -11.64 -7.79
C LEU A 58 -17.60 -12.82 -6.86
N GLU A 59 -17.35 -12.63 -5.57
CA GLU A 59 -17.30 -13.73 -4.61
C GLU A 59 -18.38 -13.65 -3.54
N SER A 60 -19.19 -12.57 -3.54
CA SER A 60 -20.04 -12.24 -2.39
C SER A 60 -19.25 -12.24 -1.08
N ALA A 61 -17.95 -11.88 -1.17
CA ALA A 61 -17.03 -11.95 -0.05
C ALA A 61 -17.44 -10.95 1.03
N LEU A 62 -17.26 -11.36 2.28
CA LEU A 62 -17.50 -10.51 3.45
C LEU A 62 -16.35 -9.52 3.65
N THR A 63 -16.66 -8.36 4.22
CA THR A 63 -15.68 -7.32 4.57
C THR A 63 -14.44 -7.87 5.30
N PRO A 64 -14.54 -8.79 6.29
CA PRO A 64 -13.37 -9.33 6.99
C PRO A 64 -12.37 -10.05 6.07
N THR A 65 -12.84 -10.78 5.05
CA THR A 65 -11.97 -11.46 4.09
C THR A 65 -11.18 -10.48 3.25
N ILE A 66 -11.81 -9.37 2.85
CA ILE A 66 -11.18 -8.30 2.10
C ILE A 66 -10.16 -7.58 2.97
N THR A 67 -10.52 -7.25 4.22
CA THR A 67 -9.59 -6.63 5.19
C THR A 67 -8.35 -7.50 5.42
N ASN A 68 -8.53 -8.81 5.63
CA ASN A 68 -7.42 -9.75 5.82
C ASN A 68 -6.47 -9.81 4.61
N THR A 69 -7.00 -9.65 3.40
CA THR A 69 -6.16 -9.65 2.17
C THR A 69 -5.34 -8.36 2.06
N LEU A 70 -5.89 -7.23 2.52
CA LEU A 70 -5.25 -5.92 2.41
C LEU A 70 -4.30 -5.62 3.58
N ALA A 71 -4.51 -6.25 4.74
CA ALA A 71 -3.73 -6.01 5.96
C ALA A 71 -2.20 -6.15 5.75
N PRO A 72 -1.67 -7.19 5.07
CA PRO A 72 -0.23 -7.29 4.84
C PRO A 72 0.35 -6.12 4.02
N ILE A 73 -0.44 -5.52 3.13
CA ILE A 73 0.01 -4.36 2.34
C ILE A 73 0.00 -3.10 3.21
N ASN A 74 -1.03 -2.93 4.06
CA ASN A 74 -1.07 -1.85 5.04
C ASN A 74 0.12 -1.91 6.00
N GLU A 75 0.48 -3.11 6.48
CA GLU A 75 1.64 -3.32 7.34
C GLU A 75 2.95 -2.93 6.66
N LYS A 76 3.12 -3.27 5.38
CA LYS A 76 4.29 -2.84 4.58
C LYS A 76 4.38 -1.32 4.46
N ILE A 77 3.25 -0.64 4.24
CA ILE A 77 3.22 0.84 4.19
C ILE A 77 3.63 1.43 5.54
N ASN A 78 3.03 0.94 6.63
CA ASN A 78 3.37 1.39 7.98
C ASN A 78 4.86 1.19 8.26
N HIS A 79 5.40 0.03 7.90
CA HIS A 79 6.81 -0.30 8.07
C HIS A 79 7.72 0.65 7.27
N CYS A 80 7.39 0.93 6.01
CA CYS A 80 8.13 1.89 5.20
C CYS A 80 8.15 3.28 5.85
N ILE A 81 6.99 3.75 6.35
CA ILE A 81 6.89 5.04 7.05
C ILE A 81 7.76 5.04 8.32
N ASP A 82 7.74 3.95 9.09
CA ASP A 82 8.59 3.80 10.28
C ASP A 82 10.08 3.84 9.95
N LEU A 83 10.50 3.12 8.91
CA LEU A 83 11.89 3.12 8.45
C LEU A 83 12.34 4.52 8.05
N VAL A 84 11.57 5.19 7.18
CA VAL A 84 11.89 6.56 6.73
C VAL A 84 11.95 7.51 7.93
N ASN A 85 10.98 7.43 8.84
CA ASN A 85 10.90 8.33 9.98
C ASN A 85 11.92 8.04 11.09
N SER A 86 12.57 6.88 11.10
CA SER A 86 13.57 6.52 12.10
C SER A 86 14.92 7.24 11.94
N ASP A 87 15.31 7.63 10.72
CA ASP A 87 16.59 8.33 10.45
C ASP A 87 16.36 9.83 10.20
N GLU A 88 16.99 10.69 11.00
CA GLU A 88 16.89 12.16 10.92
C GLU A 88 17.28 12.75 9.56
N LYS A 89 18.12 12.06 8.77
CA LYS A 89 18.55 12.53 7.46
C LYS A 89 17.46 12.41 6.38
N ASN A 90 16.49 11.54 6.60
CA ASN A 90 15.41 11.30 5.64
C ASN A 90 14.38 12.43 5.66
N LEU A 91 13.80 12.70 4.49
CA LEU A 91 12.59 13.50 4.39
C LEU A 91 11.41 12.73 4.99
N LYS A 92 10.90 13.24 6.11
CA LYS A 92 9.87 12.56 6.91
C LYS A 92 8.54 12.46 6.19
N ILE A 93 7.87 11.33 6.40
CA ILE A 93 6.51 11.07 5.93
C ILE A 93 5.54 11.26 7.11
N SER A 94 4.37 11.85 6.88
CA SER A 94 3.37 12.01 7.94
C SER A 94 2.91 10.66 8.50
N ASN A 95 2.88 10.53 9.82
CA ASN A 95 2.32 9.35 10.50
C ASN A 95 0.80 9.21 10.29
N ASP A 96 0.10 10.26 9.86
CA ASP A 96 -1.33 10.21 9.55
C ASP A 96 -1.65 9.31 8.35
N LEU A 97 -0.63 8.97 7.55
CA LEU A 97 -0.75 8.03 6.43
C LEU A 97 -0.70 6.57 6.87
N LYS A 98 -0.45 6.30 8.16
CA LYS A 98 -0.45 4.93 8.68
C LYS A 98 -1.86 4.39 8.80
N PHE A 99 -1.98 3.09 8.55
CA PHE A 99 -3.19 2.34 8.83
C PHE A 99 -3.19 1.91 10.29
N ASN A 100 -4.24 2.26 11.03
CA ASN A 100 -4.46 1.69 12.36
C ASN A 100 -4.76 0.20 12.23
N GLN A 101 -4.32 -0.60 13.20
CA GLN A 101 -4.83 -1.97 13.34
C GLN A 101 -6.32 -1.86 13.68
N GLU A 102 -7.19 -2.30 12.75
CA GLU A 102 -8.63 -2.49 13.01
C GLU A 102 -8.85 -3.65 14.00
#